data_AF-A0A645FAR2-F1
#
_entry.id   AF-A0A645FAR2-F1
#
_cell.length_a   1.000
_cell.length_b   1.000
_cell.length_c   1.000
_cell.angle_alpha   90.00
_cell.angle_beta   90.00
_cell.angle_gamma   90.00
#
_symmetry.space_group_name_H-M   'P 1'
#
loop_
_entity.id
_entity.type
_entity.pdbx_description
1 polymer ?
#
loop_
_entity_poly.entity_id
_entity_poly.type
_entity_poly.pdbx_seq_one_letter_code
_entity_poly.pdbx_strand_id
1 'polypeptide(L)'
;MISSDYMGATRELLKGEFGGEFHTLCQVSAAGCQSPRDLTRNYRTEPDCWHENGVTFLAKRLFRAVKEGFAERSEVDFAPEFRRETWPVSLPVRRAEYAEYRRAKEELAELSKVMPERAAFDDFCRELHENEKIPGRPGPYDNKEHHFVQIQNRKAVVKRWEAQDKEPVYSYEMNVVRIGDSAMVSCPFELYLVFGQIIKARSPAEQTFVVQLSGDTCGYLPSADAERYGGYGGMIINGKVGADGGYKLTDEALTAINKFFK
;
A
#
# COMPACT_ATOMS: atom_id res chain seq x y z
N MET A 1 -5.99 -16.04 -16.01
CA MET A 1 -7.18 -15.16 -16.12
C MET A 1 -6.74 -13.75 -15.76
N ILE A 2 -7.08 -12.73 -16.55
CA ILE A 2 -6.86 -11.33 -16.16
C ILE A 2 -8.07 -10.89 -15.34
N SER A 3 -7.84 -10.31 -14.17
CA SER A 3 -8.89 -9.84 -13.26
C SER A 3 -8.51 -8.47 -12.70
N SER A 4 -9.53 -7.63 -12.46
CA SER A 4 -9.39 -6.37 -11.69
C SER A 4 -9.80 -6.55 -10.22
N ASP A 5 -9.78 -7.81 -9.78
CA ASP A 5 -10.11 -8.27 -8.43
C ASP A 5 -11.53 -7.83 -7.99
N TYR A 6 -11.79 -7.77 -6.68
CA TYR A 6 -13.09 -7.42 -6.12
C TYR A 6 -13.59 -6.05 -6.57
N MET A 7 -12.72 -5.11 -6.97
CA MET A 7 -13.13 -3.80 -7.49
C MET A 7 -13.83 -3.90 -8.85
N GLY A 8 -13.37 -4.81 -9.71
CA GLY A 8 -14.05 -5.12 -10.96
C GLY A 8 -15.45 -5.64 -10.71
N ALA A 9 -15.58 -6.61 -9.82
CA ALA A 9 -16.88 -7.16 -9.44
C ALA A 9 -17.79 -6.13 -8.74
N THR A 10 -17.24 -5.24 -7.89
CA THR A 10 -18.00 -4.13 -7.29
C THR A 10 -18.55 -3.21 -8.36
N ARG A 11 -17.75 -2.84 -9.37
CA ARG A 11 -18.22 -2.00 -10.49
C ARG A 11 -19.38 -2.63 -11.24
N GLU A 12 -19.32 -3.93 -11.52
CA GLU A 12 -20.43 -4.62 -12.20
C GLU A 12 -21.70 -4.66 -11.34
N LEU A 13 -21.59 -4.86 -10.02
CA LEU A 13 -22.73 -4.75 -9.10
C LEU A 13 -23.34 -3.33 -9.10
N LEU A 14 -22.50 -2.29 -9.08
CA LEU A 14 -22.94 -0.89 -9.11
C LEU A 14 -23.64 -0.54 -10.44
N LYS A 15 -23.15 -1.02 -11.57
CA LYS A 15 -23.84 -0.87 -12.87
C LYS A 15 -25.18 -1.59 -12.91
N GLY A 16 -25.27 -2.78 -12.29
CA GLY A 16 -26.53 -3.49 -12.14
C GLY A 16 -27.57 -2.70 -11.33
N GLU A 17 -27.13 -1.97 -10.31
CA GLU A 17 -28.01 -1.16 -9.44
C GLU A 17 -28.38 0.20 -10.07
N PHE A 18 -27.40 0.92 -10.61
CA PHE A 18 -27.56 2.33 -11.02
C PHE A 18 -27.68 2.53 -12.54
N GLY A 19 -27.64 1.44 -13.31
CA GLY A 19 -27.72 1.45 -14.77
C GLY A 19 -26.35 1.36 -15.47
N GLY A 20 -26.38 1.01 -16.75
CA GLY A 20 -25.17 0.74 -17.56
C GLY A 20 -24.23 1.93 -17.73
N GLU A 21 -24.77 3.14 -17.64
CA GLU A 21 -24.03 4.42 -17.73
C GLU A 21 -23.37 4.81 -16.39
N PHE A 22 -23.53 4.02 -15.33
CA PHE A 22 -22.87 4.30 -14.07
C PHE A 22 -21.37 4.01 -14.17
N HIS A 23 -20.57 5.05 -13.95
CA HIS A 23 -19.10 4.96 -13.98
C HIS A 23 -18.52 4.92 -12.57
N THR A 24 -17.57 4.02 -12.35
CA THR A 24 -16.88 3.86 -11.06
C THR A 24 -15.39 4.11 -11.23
N LEU A 25 -14.86 5.03 -10.45
CA LEU A 25 -13.42 5.25 -10.32
C LEU A 25 -12.97 4.75 -8.94
N CYS A 26 -12.21 3.65 -8.92
CA CYS A 26 -11.63 3.15 -7.68
C CYS A 26 -10.38 3.95 -7.33
N GLN A 27 -10.36 4.54 -6.14
CA GLN A 27 -9.18 5.16 -5.57
C GLN A 27 -8.83 4.45 -4.27
N VAL A 28 -7.61 3.92 -4.19
CA VAL A 28 -7.13 3.21 -3.01
C VAL A 28 -6.64 4.25 -2.00
N SER A 29 -7.15 4.20 -0.78
CA SER A 29 -6.67 5.07 0.30
C SER A 29 -5.46 4.46 1.01
N ALA A 30 -5.04 5.01 2.16
CA ALA A 30 -3.94 4.47 2.95
C ALA A 30 -4.25 3.02 3.41
N ALA A 31 -3.72 2.05 2.67
CA ALA A 31 -4.07 0.64 2.80
C ALA A 31 -2.83 -0.28 2.89
N GLY A 32 -1.61 0.28 2.98
CA GLY A 32 -0.36 -0.49 2.99
C GLY A 32 -0.19 -1.45 4.17
N CYS A 33 -1.03 -1.34 5.20
CA CYS A 33 -1.08 -2.26 6.34
C CYS A 33 -2.46 -2.91 6.51
N GLN A 34 -3.26 -2.94 5.45
CA GLN A 34 -4.59 -3.55 5.46
C GLN A 34 -4.59 -4.82 4.61
N SER A 35 -5.25 -5.84 5.11
CA SER A 35 -5.66 -6.99 4.30
C SER A 35 -7.17 -6.92 4.12
N PRO A 36 -7.70 -7.24 2.92
CA PRO A 36 -9.14 -7.39 2.76
C PRO A 36 -9.68 -8.61 3.52
N ARG A 37 -8.79 -9.45 4.05
CA ARG A 37 -9.08 -10.69 4.78
C ARG A 37 -8.99 -10.49 6.29
N ASP A 38 -9.82 -11.21 7.02
CA ASP A 38 -9.69 -11.44 8.45
C ASP A 38 -8.53 -12.41 8.73
N LEU A 39 -7.36 -11.84 8.92
CA LEU A 39 -6.13 -12.56 9.26
C LEU A 39 -6.16 -13.17 10.67
N THR A 40 -7.10 -12.78 11.53
CA THR A 40 -7.16 -13.23 12.93
C THR A 40 -8.00 -14.50 13.09
N ARG A 41 -9.02 -14.67 12.25
CA ARG A 41 -9.99 -15.78 12.34
C ARG A 41 -9.79 -16.85 11.27
N ASN A 42 -8.81 -16.68 10.38
CA ASN A 42 -8.37 -17.67 9.39
C ASN A 42 -9.55 -18.32 8.65
N TYR A 43 -10.37 -17.48 8.00
CA TYR A 43 -11.49 -17.90 7.13
C TYR A 43 -12.64 -18.63 7.84
N ARG A 44 -12.73 -18.56 9.18
CA ARG A 44 -13.88 -19.11 9.92
C ARG A 44 -15.18 -18.34 9.68
N THR A 45 -15.08 -17.06 9.30
CA THR A 45 -16.22 -16.15 9.15
C THR A 45 -16.36 -15.59 7.74
N GLU A 46 -15.44 -15.93 6.83
CA GLU A 46 -15.36 -15.43 5.46
C GLU A 46 -14.64 -16.45 4.56
N PRO A 47 -14.83 -16.42 3.23
CA PRO A 47 -14.06 -17.26 2.32
C PRO A 47 -12.56 -16.92 2.36
N ASP A 48 -11.71 -17.82 1.84
CA ASP A 48 -10.25 -17.66 1.88
C ASP A 48 -9.72 -16.41 1.16
N CYS A 49 -10.50 -15.87 0.21
CA CYS A 49 -10.12 -14.73 -0.63
C CYS A 49 -8.80 -14.91 -1.38
N TRP A 50 -8.45 -16.16 -1.65
CA TRP A 50 -7.48 -16.60 -2.66
C TRP A 50 -8.18 -17.19 -3.89
N HIS A 51 -9.48 -17.51 -3.77
CA HIS A 51 -10.32 -17.99 -4.86
C HIS A 51 -11.47 -17.01 -5.20
N GLU A 52 -12.15 -17.28 -6.31
CA GLU A 52 -13.21 -16.44 -6.91
C GLU A 52 -14.37 -16.10 -5.95
N ASN A 53 -14.69 -17.01 -5.03
CA ASN A 53 -15.72 -16.76 -4.01
C ASN A 53 -15.39 -15.56 -3.10
N GLY A 54 -14.11 -15.32 -2.81
CA GLY A 54 -13.69 -14.16 -2.04
C GLY A 54 -13.81 -12.84 -2.78
N VAL A 55 -13.55 -12.84 -4.10
CA VAL A 55 -13.81 -11.68 -4.98
C VAL A 55 -15.27 -11.26 -4.86
N THR A 56 -16.19 -12.22 -4.99
CA THR A 56 -17.64 -11.98 -4.87
C THR A 56 -18.02 -11.49 -3.46
N PHE A 57 -17.44 -12.09 -2.42
CA PHE A 57 -17.70 -11.71 -1.03
C PHE A 57 -17.28 -10.26 -0.74
N LEU A 58 -16.05 -9.90 -1.09
CA LEU A 58 -15.51 -8.55 -0.89
C LEU A 58 -16.27 -7.53 -1.75
N ALA A 59 -16.60 -7.88 -2.99
CA ALA A 59 -17.33 -7.00 -3.88
C ALA A 59 -18.71 -6.63 -3.32
N LYS A 60 -19.43 -7.60 -2.75
CA LYS A 60 -20.74 -7.37 -2.10
C LYS A 60 -20.63 -6.48 -0.86
N ARG A 61 -19.55 -6.60 -0.08
CA ARG A 61 -19.31 -5.74 1.09
C ARG A 61 -19.11 -4.28 0.66
N LEU A 62 -18.26 -4.05 -0.33
CA LEU A 62 -18.03 -2.72 -0.88
C LEU A 62 -19.28 -2.15 -1.54
N PHE A 63 -20.00 -2.95 -2.32
CA PHE A 63 -21.27 -2.56 -2.91
C PHE A 63 -22.28 -2.07 -1.87
N ARG A 64 -22.43 -2.80 -0.74
CA ARG A 64 -23.30 -2.38 0.36
C ARG A 64 -22.86 -1.04 0.95
N ALA A 65 -21.57 -0.88 1.25
CA ALA A 65 -21.04 0.37 1.79
C ALA A 65 -21.28 1.57 0.85
N VAL A 66 -21.11 1.37 -0.45
CA VAL A 66 -21.40 2.41 -1.45
C VAL A 66 -22.90 2.73 -1.50
N LYS A 67 -23.79 1.72 -1.43
CA LYS A 67 -25.25 1.94 -1.39
C LYS A 67 -25.70 2.70 -0.14
N GLU A 68 -25.13 2.38 1.01
CA GLU A 68 -25.39 3.09 2.27
C GLU A 68 -25.00 4.56 2.14
N GLY A 69 -23.77 4.85 1.69
CA GLY A 69 -23.32 6.24 1.46
C GLY A 69 -24.13 6.95 0.38
N PHE A 70 -24.55 6.26 -0.68
CA PHE A 70 -25.39 6.85 -1.73
C PHE A 70 -26.79 7.21 -1.22
N ALA A 71 -27.35 6.45 -0.28
CA ALA A 71 -28.65 6.75 0.32
C ALA A 71 -28.62 8.00 1.20
N GLU A 72 -27.47 8.28 1.83
CA GLU A 72 -27.25 9.43 2.72
C GLU A 72 -26.71 10.67 1.98
N ARG A 73 -26.61 10.64 0.65
CA ARG A 73 -26.06 11.75 -0.13
C ARG A 73 -26.89 13.02 0.01
N SER A 74 -26.21 14.16 0.08
CA SER A 74 -26.81 15.48 -0.06
C SER A 74 -27.21 15.77 -1.51
N GLU A 75 -27.83 16.93 -1.74
CA GLU A 75 -28.01 17.46 -3.08
C GLU A 75 -26.67 17.60 -3.80
N VAL A 76 -26.68 17.33 -5.11
CA VAL A 76 -25.49 17.42 -5.95
C VAL A 76 -25.21 18.88 -6.25
N ASP A 77 -24.03 19.35 -5.87
CA ASP A 77 -23.51 20.63 -6.33
C ASP A 77 -22.92 20.47 -7.74
N PHE A 78 -23.52 21.16 -8.72
CA PHE A 78 -23.08 21.17 -10.11
C PHE A 78 -22.07 22.28 -10.43
N ALA A 79 -21.79 23.16 -9.47
CA ALA A 79 -20.78 24.21 -9.59
C ALA A 79 -19.88 24.28 -8.34
N PRO A 80 -19.28 23.13 -7.92
CA PRO A 80 -18.46 23.10 -6.72
C PRO A 80 -17.21 23.94 -6.92
N GLU A 81 -16.70 24.50 -5.82
CA GLU A 81 -15.37 25.12 -5.85
C GLU A 81 -14.33 24.07 -6.26
N PHE A 82 -13.69 24.28 -7.41
CA PHE A 82 -12.68 23.39 -7.94
C PHE A 82 -11.31 24.07 -7.93
N ARG A 83 -10.35 23.48 -7.20
CA ARG A 83 -8.94 23.89 -7.24
C ARG A 83 -8.05 22.67 -7.41
N ARG A 84 -6.98 22.81 -8.19
CA ARG A 84 -5.97 21.76 -8.37
C ARG A 84 -4.58 22.38 -8.48
N GLU A 85 -3.62 21.81 -7.76
CA GLU A 85 -2.21 22.13 -7.87
C GLU A 85 -1.36 20.85 -7.73
N THR A 86 -0.14 20.91 -8.23
CA THR A 86 0.91 19.98 -7.82
C THR A 86 1.73 20.63 -6.70
N TRP A 87 2.11 19.82 -5.72
CA TRP A 87 2.89 20.23 -4.56
C TRP A 87 4.20 19.42 -4.52
N PRO A 88 5.36 20.07 -4.63
CA PRO A 88 6.64 19.36 -4.57
C PRO A 88 6.87 18.83 -3.16
N VAL A 89 7.16 17.54 -3.04
CA VAL A 89 7.44 16.88 -1.77
C VAL A 89 8.83 16.29 -1.82
N SER A 90 9.61 16.51 -0.75
CA SER A 90 10.95 15.93 -0.59
C SER A 90 11.06 15.20 0.74
N LEU A 91 11.24 13.89 0.70
CA LEU A 91 11.25 12.99 1.84
C LEU A 91 12.65 12.39 2.05
N PRO A 92 13.09 12.21 3.31
CA PRO A 92 14.31 11.46 3.58
C PRO A 92 14.16 10.01 3.11
N VAL A 93 15.18 9.48 2.44
CA VAL A 93 15.26 8.04 2.16
C VAL A 93 15.55 7.33 3.48
N ARG A 94 14.83 6.22 3.74
CA ARG A 94 15.07 5.42 4.95
C ARG A 94 16.48 4.90 4.95
N ARG A 95 17.20 5.11 6.04
CA ARG A 95 18.59 4.67 6.18
C ARG A 95 18.65 3.27 6.76
N ALA A 96 19.64 2.50 6.34
CA ALA A 96 20.08 1.30 7.04
C ALA A 96 21.02 1.71 8.17
N GLU A 97 20.91 1.08 9.34
CA GLU A 97 21.87 1.31 10.42
C GLU A 97 23.18 0.56 10.17
N TYR A 98 24.30 1.06 10.71
CA TYR A 98 25.61 0.40 10.52
C TYR A 98 25.63 -1.00 11.13
N ALA A 99 25.01 -1.18 12.29
CA ALA A 99 24.91 -2.48 12.95
C ALA A 99 24.10 -3.48 12.11
N GLU A 100 23.00 -3.04 11.49
CA GLU A 100 22.19 -3.85 10.57
C GLU A 100 22.97 -4.19 9.29
N TYR A 101 23.69 -3.23 8.72
CA TYR A 101 24.57 -3.45 7.57
C TYR A 101 25.62 -4.53 7.84
N ARG A 102 26.35 -4.40 8.96
CA ARG A 102 27.38 -5.35 9.38
C ARG A 102 26.83 -6.77 9.50
N ARG A 103 25.71 -6.90 10.23
CA ARG A 103 25.02 -8.17 10.41
C ARG A 103 24.54 -8.74 9.08
N ALA A 104 23.89 -7.93 8.24
CA ALA A 104 23.38 -8.37 6.95
C ALA A 104 24.49 -8.87 6.02
N LYS A 105 25.67 -8.23 6.05
CA LYS A 105 26.84 -8.65 5.25
C LYS A 105 27.39 -10.00 5.71
N GLU A 106 27.49 -10.22 7.02
CA GLU A 106 27.95 -11.48 7.60
C GLU A 106 26.95 -12.61 7.32
N GLU A 107 25.66 -12.39 7.59
CA GLU A 107 24.59 -13.35 7.33
C GLU A 107 24.48 -13.69 5.83
N LEU A 108 24.63 -12.71 4.94
CA LEU A 108 24.61 -12.94 3.49
C LEU A 108 25.74 -13.88 3.04
N ALA A 109 26.93 -13.75 3.63
CA ALA A 109 28.05 -14.63 3.31
C ALA A 109 27.77 -16.07 3.76
N GLU A 110 27.18 -16.26 4.94
CA GLU A 110 26.80 -17.59 5.43
C GLU A 110 25.66 -18.21 4.62
N LEU A 111 24.59 -17.46 4.34
CA LEU A 111 23.47 -17.92 3.52
C LEU A 111 23.95 -18.38 2.13
N SER A 112 24.89 -17.63 1.53
CA SER A 112 25.43 -17.95 0.20
C SER A 112 26.28 -19.23 0.18
N LYS A 113 26.90 -19.62 1.32
CA LYS A 113 27.61 -20.89 1.46
C LYS A 113 26.66 -22.08 1.56
N VAL A 114 25.54 -21.91 2.26
CA VAL A 114 24.52 -22.95 2.41
C VAL A 114 23.90 -23.30 1.06
N MET A 115 23.46 -22.28 0.33
CA MET A 115 22.92 -22.45 -1.01
C MET A 115 23.14 -21.16 -1.82
N PRO A 116 23.82 -21.22 -2.98
CA PRO A 116 24.00 -20.06 -3.83
C PRO A 116 22.66 -19.45 -4.26
N GLU A 117 22.61 -18.13 -4.42
CA GLU A 117 21.38 -17.37 -4.70
C GLU A 117 20.57 -17.94 -5.86
N ARG A 118 21.23 -18.35 -6.96
CA ARG A 118 20.52 -18.89 -8.12
C ARG A 118 19.83 -20.21 -7.79
N ALA A 119 20.53 -21.12 -7.10
CA ALA A 119 19.95 -22.39 -6.67
C ALA A 119 18.81 -22.16 -5.67
N ALA A 120 18.96 -21.19 -4.76
CA ALA A 120 17.90 -20.80 -3.83
C ALA A 120 16.66 -20.25 -4.53
N PHE A 121 16.84 -19.47 -5.60
CA PHE A 121 15.73 -18.98 -6.43
C PHE A 121 15.01 -20.12 -7.14
N ASP A 122 15.76 -21.03 -7.76
CA ASP A 122 15.19 -22.18 -8.45
C ASP A 122 14.40 -23.08 -7.47
N ASP A 123 14.91 -23.26 -6.24
CA ASP A 123 14.23 -23.99 -5.16
C ASP A 123 12.96 -23.26 -4.66
N PHE A 124 13.03 -21.94 -4.49
CA PHE A 124 11.87 -21.10 -4.14
C PHE A 124 10.74 -21.25 -5.16
N CYS A 125 11.07 -21.20 -6.46
CA CYS A 125 10.10 -21.38 -7.53
C CYS A 125 9.52 -22.80 -7.56
N ARG A 126 10.34 -23.81 -7.26
CA ARG A 126 9.88 -25.20 -7.15
C ARG A 126 8.86 -25.35 -6.02
N GLU A 127 9.19 -24.88 -4.81
CA GLU A 127 8.28 -24.93 -3.65
C GLU A 127 6.97 -24.18 -3.93
N LEU A 128 7.05 -22.98 -4.53
CA LEU A 128 5.89 -22.19 -4.94
C LEU A 128 4.95 -23.01 -5.84
N HIS A 129 5.47 -23.56 -6.94
CA HIS A 129 4.67 -24.32 -7.90
C HIS A 129 4.15 -25.64 -7.32
N GLU A 130 4.84 -26.24 -6.36
CA GLU A 130 4.34 -27.40 -5.62
C GLU A 130 3.17 -27.02 -4.72
N ASN A 131 3.27 -25.89 -4.00
CA ASN A 131 2.20 -25.39 -3.15
C ASN A 131 0.94 -25.01 -3.94
N GLU A 132 1.09 -24.39 -5.12
CA GLU A 132 -0.02 -24.05 -6.02
C GLU A 132 -0.82 -25.27 -6.50
N LYS A 133 -0.17 -26.43 -6.60
CA LYS A 133 -0.81 -27.67 -7.07
C LYS A 133 -1.62 -28.38 -5.98
N ILE A 134 -1.51 -27.96 -4.72
CA ILE A 134 -2.22 -28.60 -3.61
C ILE A 134 -3.71 -28.22 -3.72
N PRO A 135 -4.62 -29.19 -3.99
CA PRO A 135 -6.02 -28.87 -4.22
C PRO A 135 -6.67 -28.23 -2.99
N GLY A 136 -7.34 -27.09 -3.20
CA GLY A 136 -8.05 -26.37 -2.15
C GLY A 136 -7.17 -25.65 -1.13
N ARG A 137 -5.85 -25.57 -1.34
CA ARG A 137 -4.95 -24.81 -0.46
C ARG A 137 -5.17 -23.31 -0.66
N PRO A 138 -5.49 -22.55 0.40
CA PRO A 138 -5.47 -21.09 0.32
C PRO A 138 -4.02 -20.60 0.27
N GLY A 139 -3.80 -19.48 -0.39
CA GLY A 139 -2.50 -18.81 -0.38
C GLY A 139 -2.14 -18.18 0.98
N PRO A 140 -0.99 -17.50 1.07
CA PRO A 140 0.01 -17.35 0.00
C PRO A 140 0.68 -18.69 -0.32
N TYR A 141 1.09 -18.87 -1.57
CA TYR A 141 1.79 -20.08 -2.02
C TYR A 141 3.31 -19.99 -1.81
N ASP A 142 3.81 -18.78 -1.58
CA ASP A 142 5.21 -18.52 -1.31
C ASP A 142 5.52 -18.48 0.19
N ASN A 143 6.76 -18.84 0.53
CA ASN A 143 7.27 -18.77 1.89
C ASN A 143 8.17 -17.53 2.05
N LYS A 144 7.72 -16.56 2.85
CA LYS A 144 8.49 -15.33 3.13
C LYS A 144 9.72 -15.57 3.99
N GLU A 145 9.86 -16.76 4.57
CA GLU A 145 11.03 -17.17 5.33
C GLU A 145 12.02 -18.00 4.50
N HIS A 146 11.70 -18.30 3.24
CA HIS A 146 12.52 -19.12 2.36
C HIS A 146 13.96 -18.57 2.22
N HIS A 147 14.93 -19.47 2.03
CA HIS A 147 16.35 -19.14 1.95
C HIS A 147 16.66 -18.03 0.94
N PHE A 148 16.04 -18.10 -0.25
CA PHE A 148 16.11 -17.05 -1.27
C PHE A 148 15.62 -15.69 -0.76
N VAL A 149 14.49 -15.64 -0.06
CA VAL A 149 13.92 -14.40 0.49
C VAL A 149 14.85 -13.82 1.56
N GLN A 150 15.44 -14.66 2.42
CA GLN A 150 16.42 -14.22 3.41
C GLN A 150 17.66 -13.60 2.74
N ILE A 151 18.17 -14.20 1.66
CA ILE A 151 19.25 -13.64 0.84
C ILE A 151 18.86 -12.25 0.32
N GLN A 152 17.69 -12.11 -0.30
CA GLN A 152 17.24 -10.82 -0.85
C GLN A 152 17.11 -9.75 0.23
N ASN A 153 16.54 -10.09 1.39
CA ASN A 153 16.39 -9.16 2.51
C ASN A 153 17.74 -8.58 2.95
N ARG A 154 18.79 -9.42 3.09
CA ARG A 154 20.13 -8.96 3.47
C ARG A 154 20.78 -8.13 2.38
N LYS A 155 20.67 -8.56 1.11
CA LYS A 155 21.17 -7.81 -0.05
C LYS A 155 20.57 -6.41 -0.11
N ALA A 156 19.28 -6.26 0.21
CA ALA A 156 18.61 -4.97 0.22
C ALA A 156 19.17 -4.02 1.30
N VAL A 157 19.44 -4.54 2.52
CA VAL A 157 20.08 -3.76 3.60
C VAL A 157 21.49 -3.32 3.20
N VAL A 158 22.30 -4.24 2.65
CA VAL A 158 23.66 -3.94 2.15
C VAL A 158 23.62 -2.86 1.08
N LYS A 159 22.77 -3.04 0.05
CA LYS A 159 22.59 -2.06 -1.03
C LYS A 159 22.11 -0.71 -0.51
N ARG A 160 21.19 -0.69 0.46
CA ARG A 160 20.71 0.55 1.07
C ARG A 160 21.85 1.31 1.72
N TRP A 161 22.63 0.64 2.58
CA TRP A 161 23.79 1.25 3.24
C TRP A 161 24.80 1.84 2.24
N GLU A 162 25.10 1.12 1.17
CA GLU A 162 26.10 1.54 0.16
C GLU A 162 25.65 2.72 -0.71
N ALA A 163 24.33 2.94 -0.84
CA ALA A 163 23.75 3.98 -1.70
C ALA A 163 23.15 5.18 -0.93
N GLN A 164 22.81 5.03 0.35
CA GLN A 164 21.99 6.00 1.10
C GLN A 164 22.59 7.41 1.24
N ASP A 165 23.90 7.57 1.10
CA ASP A 165 24.56 8.88 1.15
C ASP A 165 24.61 9.57 -0.22
N LYS A 166 24.50 8.81 -1.32
CA LYS A 166 24.46 9.35 -2.69
C LYS A 166 23.09 9.92 -3.04
N GLU A 167 22.03 9.26 -2.56
CA GLU A 167 20.64 9.61 -2.83
C GLU A 167 19.85 9.71 -1.51
N PRO A 168 20.12 10.72 -0.65
CA PRO A 168 19.52 10.82 0.68
C PRO A 168 18.06 11.30 0.66
N VAL A 169 17.58 11.79 -0.48
CA VAL A 169 16.26 12.40 -0.63
C VAL A 169 15.51 11.73 -1.78
N TYR A 170 14.24 11.42 -1.53
CA TYR A 170 13.27 11.05 -2.55
C TYR A 170 12.30 12.21 -2.76
N SER A 171 12.11 12.65 -4.00
CA SER A 171 11.19 13.72 -4.34
C SER A 171 10.12 13.26 -5.31
N TYR A 172 8.90 13.78 -5.15
CA TYR A 172 7.78 13.55 -6.06
C TYR A 172 6.81 14.74 -6.04
N GLU A 173 5.92 14.77 -7.03
CA GLU A 173 4.85 15.78 -7.12
C GLU A 173 3.53 15.20 -6.57
N MET A 174 3.07 15.74 -5.44
CA MET A 174 1.77 15.42 -4.87
C MET A 174 0.68 16.20 -5.62
N ASN A 175 -0.33 15.51 -6.16
CA ASN A 175 -1.52 16.19 -6.65
C ASN A 175 -2.40 16.54 -5.45
N VAL A 176 -2.85 17.79 -5.41
CA VAL A 176 -3.79 18.30 -4.40
C VAL A 176 -4.99 18.84 -5.14
N VAL A 177 -6.17 18.38 -4.75
CA VAL A 177 -7.44 18.74 -5.38
C VAL A 177 -8.45 19.13 -4.31
N ARG A 178 -9.15 20.24 -4.52
CA ARG A 178 -10.37 20.60 -3.79
C ARG A 178 -11.56 20.48 -4.74
N ILE A 179 -12.63 19.87 -4.24
CA ILE A 179 -13.94 19.82 -4.89
C ILE A 179 -14.97 20.14 -3.80
N GLY A 180 -15.54 21.34 -3.82
CA GLY A 180 -16.44 21.84 -2.77
C GLY A 180 -15.75 21.79 -1.41
N ASP A 181 -16.34 21.08 -0.45
CA ASP A 181 -15.80 20.92 0.91
C ASP A 181 -14.89 19.69 1.07
N SER A 182 -14.56 19.03 -0.03
CA SER A 182 -13.66 17.86 -0.04
C SER A 182 -12.25 18.22 -0.50
N ALA A 183 -11.26 17.62 0.16
CA ALA A 183 -9.85 17.67 -0.24
C ALA A 183 -9.34 16.27 -0.64
N MET A 184 -8.45 16.22 -1.63
CA MET A 184 -7.75 15.00 -2.03
C MET A 184 -6.26 15.24 -2.16
N VAL A 185 -5.44 14.31 -1.67
CA VAL A 185 -3.97 14.32 -1.84
C VAL A 185 -3.48 12.97 -2.37
N SER A 186 -2.53 13.00 -3.32
CA SER A 186 -1.94 11.78 -3.88
C SER A 186 -0.60 11.41 -3.22
N CYS A 187 -0.28 10.12 -3.18
CA CYS A 187 1.06 9.65 -2.80
C CYS A 187 1.48 8.39 -3.56
N PRO A 188 2.79 8.17 -3.77
CA PRO A 188 3.31 7.06 -4.58
C PRO A 188 3.53 5.76 -3.79
N PHE A 189 3.11 5.73 -2.52
CA PHE A 189 3.41 4.65 -1.59
C PHE A 189 2.23 3.70 -1.40
N GLU A 190 2.50 2.49 -0.93
CA GLU A 190 1.55 1.72 -0.13
C GLU A 190 1.57 2.28 1.30
N LEU A 191 0.80 3.34 1.52
CA LEU A 191 0.86 4.16 2.72
C LEU A 191 0.19 3.45 3.90
N TYR A 192 0.88 3.39 5.04
CA TYR A 192 0.29 2.84 6.25
C TYR A 192 -0.85 3.72 6.78
N LEU A 193 -1.85 3.06 7.36
CA LEU A 193 -3.11 3.67 7.77
C LEU A 193 -2.89 4.88 8.69
N VAL A 194 -1.91 4.81 9.59
CA VAL A 194 -1.61 5.88 10.56
C VAL A 194 -1.41 7.24 9.89
N PHE A 195 -0.67 7.32 8.78
CA PHE A 195 -0.41 8.58 8.09
C PHE A 195 -1.68 9.10 7.41
N GLY A 196 -2.46 8.21 6.80
CA GLY A 196 -3.76 8.57 6.24
C GLY A 196 -4.73 9.11 7.29
N GLN A 197 -4.71 8.56 8.51
CA GLN A 197 -5.53 9.05 9.62
C GLN A 197 -5.06 10.40 10.13
N ILE A 198 -3.74 10.64 10.24
CA ILE A 198 -3.20 11.96 10.62
C ILE A 198 -3.65 13.03 9.63
N ILE A 199 -3.55 12.76 8.32
CA ILE A 199 -3.96 13.71 7.27
C ILE A 199 -5.46 14.01 7.41
N LYS A 200 -6.30 12.97 7.54
CA LYS A 200 -7.75 13.16 7.68
C LYS A 200 -8.13 13.93 8.93
N ALA A 201 -7.56 13.58 10.08
CA ALA A 201 -7.91 14.17 11.38
C ALA A 201 -7.48 15.65 11.52
N ARG A 202 -6.44 16.08 10.78
CA ARG A 202 -5.91 17.44 10.85
C ARG A 202 -6.33 18.31 9.66
N SER A 203 -7.05 17.76 8.68
CA SER A 203 -7.49 18.48 7.50
C SER A 203 -8.61 19.47 7.85
N PRO A 204 -8.61 20.69 7.27
CA PRO A 204 -9.72 21.63 7.39
C PRO A 204 -10.94 21.28 6.52
N ALA A 205 -10.79 20.35 5.57
CA ALA A 205 -11.88 19.93 4.69
C ALA A 205 -12.84 19.00 5.42
N GLU A 206 -14.14 19.09 5.12
CA GLU A 206 -15.15 18.21 5.74
C GLU A 206 -14.90 16.74 5.40
N GLN A 207 -14.48 16.48 4.16
CA GLN A 207 -14.06 15.15 3.71
C GLN A 207 -12.64 15.22 3.15
N THR A 208 -11.80 14.27 3.55
CA THR A 208 -10.41 14.22 3.10
C THR A 208 -10.06 12.83 2.59
N PHE A 209 -9.61 12.78 1.33
CA PHE A 209 -9.23 11.56 0.65
C PHE A 209 -7.71 11.53 0.45
N VAL A 210 -7.10 10.45 0.91
CA VAL A 210 -5.73 10.11 0.50
C VAL A 210 -5.87 9.12 -0.66
N VAL A 211 -5.13 9.35 -1.73
CA VAL A 211 -5.07 8.50 -2.93
C VAL A 211 -3.65 7.96 -3.07
N GLN A 212 -3.46 6.70 -2.76
CA GLN A 212 -2.14 6.06 -2.78
C GLN A 212 -1.80 5.45 -4.15
N LEU A 213 -0.58 4.94 -4.32
CA LEU A 213 -0.09 4.36 -5.60
C LEU A 213 -0.29 5.30 -6.80
N SER A 214 -0.04 6.58 -6.60
CA SER A 214 -0.29 7.63 -7.59
C SER A 214 0.94 8.52 -7.77
N GLY A 215 1.25 8.85 -9.03
CA GLY A 215 2.38 9.68 -9.43
C GLY A 215 3.71 8.95 -9.56
N ASP A 216 3.92 7.85 -8.83
CA ASP A 216 5.11 6.99 -8.89
C ASP A 216 4.85 5.65 -8.16
N THR A 217 5.81 4.73 -8.13
CA THR A 217 5.74 3.43 -7.44
C THR A 217 6.90 3.25 -6.45
N CYS A 218 6.67 3.59 -5.17
CA CYS A 218 7.73 3.64 -4.16
C CYS A 218 7.64 2.61 -3.02
N GLY A 219 6.84 1.56 -3.21
CA GLY A 219 6.66 0.48 -2.24
C GLY A 219 5.95 0.97 -0.97
N TYR A 220 6.13 0.24 0.12
CA TYR A 220 5.52 0.57 1.41
C TYR A 220 6.15 1.81 2.03
N LEU A 221 5.28 2.62 2.66
CA LEU A 221 5.70 3.61 3.65
C LEU A 221 5.15 3.16 5.01
N PRO A 222 6.00 2.50 5.82
CA PRO A 222 5.60 1.89 7.08
C PRO A 222 5.50 2.89 8.23
N SER A 223 4.76 2.52 9.28
CA SER A 223 4.79 3.21 10.58
C SER A 223 6.07 2.89 11.34
N ALA A 224 6.42 3.73 12.33
CA ALA A 224 7.59 3.52 13.18
C ALA A 224 7.51 2.16 13.92
N ASP A 225 6.32 1.74 14.34
CA ASP A 225 6.12 0.43 14.97
C ASP A 225 6.40 -0.73 14.00
N ALA A 226 6.03 -0.62 12.73
CA ALA A 226 6.32 -1.66 11.74
C ALA A 226 7.81 -1.70 11.37
N GLU A 227 8.50 -0.57 11.41
CA GLU A 227 9.96 -0.56 11.27
C GLU A 227 10.65 -1.20 12.48
N ARG A 228 10.15 -0.94 13.69
CA ARG A 228 10.76 -1.39 14.94
C ARG A 228 10.47 -2.86 15.26
N TYR A 229 9.23 -3.28 15.11
CA TYR A 229 8.76 -4.62 15.50
C TYR A 229 8.65 -5.57 14.29
N GLY A 230 8.90 -5.06 13.08
CA GLY A 230 8.87 -5.83 11.86
C GLY A 230 7.48 -5.94 11.23
N GLY A 231 7.36 -6.90 10.32
CA GLY A 231 6.24 -7.01 9.38
C GLY A 231 6.70 -6.72 7.95
N TYR A 232 6.02 -7.30 6.96
CA TYR A 232 6.49 -7.30 5.57
C TYR A 232 6.79 -5.88 5.06
N GLY A 233 5.83 -4.95 5.13
CA GLY A 233 6.01 -3.58 4.68
C GLY A 233 7.02 -2.75 5.50
N GLY A 234 7.40 -3.22 6.69
CA GLY A 234 8.38 -2.56 7.58
C GLY A 234 9.84 -2.87 7.25
N MET A 235 10.12 -3.79 6.30
CA MET A 235 11.48 -4.16 5.92
C MET A 235 12.08 -3.20 4.87
N ILE A 236 13.39 -2.95 4.94
CA ILE A 236 14.11 -2.05 4.00
C ILE A 236 13.92 -2.44 2.53
N ILE A 237 13.81 -3.74 2.23
CA ILE A 237 13.59 -4.25 0.87
C ILE A 237 12.26 -3.78 0.26
N ASN A 238 11.26 -3.50 1.11
CA ASN A 238 9.88 -3.27 0.70
C ASN A 238 9.49 -1.79 0.62
N GLY A 239 10.39 -0.87 0.98
CA GLY A 239 10.09 0.57 0.98
C GLY A 239 11.33 1.45 0.84
N LYS A 240 11.20 2.55 0.10
CA LYS A 240 12.27 3.55 -0.07
C LYS A 240 12.33 4.55 1.08
N VAL A 241 11.16 4.98 1.56
CA VAL A 241 11.00 6.01 2.60
C VAL A 241 10.51 5.35 3.88
N GLY A 242 10.94 5.88 5.03
CA GLY A 242 10.64 5.34 6.34
C GLY A 242 9.58 6.15 7.08
N ALA A 243 9.35 5.80 8.34
CA ALA A 243 8.34 6.44 9.17
C ALA A 243 8.57 7.95 9.35
N ASP A 244 9.82 8.38 9.43
CA ASP A 244 10.22 9.79 9.48
C ASP A 244 9.75 10.58 8.24
N GLY A 245 9.95 10.02 7.05
CA GLY A 245 9.41 10.56 5.81
C GLY A 245 7.89 10.46 5.73
N GLY A 246 7.28 9.47 6.40
CA GLY A 246 5.83 9.39 6.56
C GLY A 246 5.25 10.58 7.31
N TYR A 247 5.81 10.93 8.46
CA TYR A 247 5.38 12.12 9.21
C TYR A 247 5.57 13.39 8.38
N LYS A 248 6.73 13.55 7.71
CA LYS A 248 6.96 14.69 6.83
C LYS A 248 5.93 14.76 5.68
N LEU A 249 5.62 13.62 5.05
CA LEU A 249 4.57 13.55 4.03
C LEU A 249 3.23 14.06 4.58
N THR A 250 2.87 13.69 5.81
CA THR A 250 1.61 14.18 6.41
C THR A 250 1.61 15.69 6.60
N ASP A 251 2.72 16.28 7.04
CA ASP A 251 2.81 17.73 7.25
C ASP A 251 2.79 18.50 5.91
N GLU A 252 3.44 17.96 4.86
CA GLU A 252 3.38 18.52 3.51
C GLU A 252 1.96 18.45 2.93
N ALA A 253 1.29 17.29 3.06
CA ALA A 253 -0.10 17.11 2.63
C ALA A 253 -1.02 18.11 3.31
N LEU A 254 -0.90 18.28 4.63
CA LEU A 254 -1.72 19.21 5.39
C LEU A 254 -1.42 20.67 5.02
N THR A 255 -0.16 21.01 4.79
CA THR A 255 0.23 22.35 4.34
C THR A 255 -0.43 22.68 3.00
N ALA A 256 -0.37 21.75 2.05
CA ALA A 256 -0.95 21.92 0.73
C ALA A 256 -2.49 22.00 0.78
N ILE A 257 -3.15 21.14 1.56
CA ILE A 257 -4.61 21.21 1.76
C ILE A 257 -5.00 22.55 2.38
N ASN A 258 -4.30 23.01 3.42
CA ASN A 258 -4.61 24.28 4.08
C ASN A 258 -4.55 25.49 3.12
N LYS A 259 -3.73 25.44 2.07
CA LYS A 259 -3.68 26.50 1.05
C LYS A 259 -5.00 26.62 0.27
N PHE A 260 -5.78 25.54 0.17
CA PHE A 260 -7.05 25.53 -0.58
C PHE A 260 -8.26 25.93 0.25
N PHE A 261 -8.17 25.88 1.59
CA PHE A 261 -9.27 26.11 2.53
C PHE A 261 -9.06 27.34 3.43
N LYS A 262 -8.00 28.11 3.18
CA LYS A 262 -7.79 29.45 3.74
C LYS A 262 -8.32 30.54 2.82
#